data_AF-A0A1G0B3V4-F1
#
_entry.id   AF-A0A1G0B3V4-F1
#
_cell.length_a   1.000
_cell.length_b   1.000
_cell.length_c   1.000
_cell.angle_alpha   90.00
_cell.angle_beta   90.00
_cell.angle_gamma   90.00
#
_symmetry.space_group_name_H-M   'P 1'
#
loop_
_entity.id
_entity.type
_entity.pdbx_description
1 polymer ?
#
loop_
_entity_poly.entity_id
_entity_poly.type
_entity_poly.pdbx_seq_one_letter_code
_entity_poly.pdbx_strand_id
1 'polypeptide(L)'
;MISQNLNYKSIPIIIISFNQLFYLKQMINFLKKHKYKNIIIIDNNSTYQPLLDYFDTIESTVTIHKLNENLGHLVFWKNKELFKKYSNGYYVITDPDIVPVENCPTDFVLHFKKILDRNDKIIKVGFSLKIDNIPESNPNRHKVIEWEQQFWKNKTIDGNYIADIDTTFALYKPKYEYKEQVFYKAIRTDKPYEAKHGGWYLDVKNLTEEQKFYFATCNESSSWSIDKEGDIKNKILYN
;
A
#
# COMPACT_ATOMS: atom_id res chain seq x y z
N MET A 1 -12.63 -19.66 16.70
CA MET A 1 -11.71 -18.58 16.28
C MET A 1 -11.46 -18.70 14.79
N ILE A 2 -11.51 -17.59 14.04
CA ILE A 2 -11.19 -17.58 12.61
C ILE A 2 -9.68 -17.88 12.46
N SER A 3 -9.30 -18.78 11.54
CA SER A 3 -7.91 -19.24 11.35
C SER A 3 -6.90 -18.10 11.17
N GLN A 4 -7.33 -17.01 10.53
CA GLN A 4 -6.57 -15.78 10.33
C GLN A 4 -6.03 -15.16 11.64
N ASN A 5 -6.70 -15.41 12.78
CA ASN A 5 -6.31 -14.85 14.07
C ASN A 5 -5.25 -15.67 14.80
N LEU A 6 -5.00 -16.92 14.38
CA LEU A 6 -4.07 -17.83 15.05
C LEU A 6 -2.63 -17.69 14.52
N ASN A 7 -2.48 -17.28 13.25
CA ASN A 7 -1.16 -17.09 12.63
C ASN A 7 -1.13 -15.81 11.80
N TYR A 8 -0.36 -14.82 12.27
CA TYR A 8 -0.22 -13.52 11.60
C TYR A 8 0.33 -13.60 10.17
N LYS A 9 1.06 -14.66 9.81
CA LYS A 9 1.56 -14.88 8.44
C LYS A 9 0.52 -15.45 7.48
N SER A 10 -0.66 -15.81 7.99
CA SER A 10 -1.82 -16.28 7.22
C SER A 10 -2.88 -15.20 7.02
N ILE A 11 -2.72 -14.04 7.67
CA ILE A 11 -3.55 -12.86 7.44
C ILE A 11 -3.49 -12.51 5.95
N PRO A 12 -4.63 -12.35 5.26
CA PRO A 12 -4.67 -11.91 3.87
C PRO A 12 -3.93 -10.59 3.68
N ILE A 13 -3.01 -10.53 2.72
CA ILE A 13 -2.40 -9.29 2.24
C ILE A 13 -2.96 -9.04 0.86
N ILE A 14 -3.92 -8.11 0.79
CA ILE A 14 -4.61 -7.73 -0.43
C ILE A 14 -3.89 -6.52 -1.03
N ILE A 15 -3.31 -6.73 -2.22
CA ILE A 15 -2.59 -5.73 -2.98
C ILE A 15 -3.48 -5.29 -4.14
N ILE A 16 -3.79 -3.99 -4.21
CA ILE A 16 -4.55 -3.41 -5.32
C ILE A 16 -3.54 -3.02 -6.38
N SER A 17 -3.58 -3.67 -7.54
CA SER A 17 -2.58 -3.51 -8.61
C SER A 17 -3.18 -2.86 -9.84
N PHE A 18 -2.44 -1.93 -10.44
CA PHE A 18 -2.77 -1.35 -11.75
C PHE A 18 -1.49 -0.90 -12.47
N ASN A 19 -1.11 -1.56 -13.55
CA ASN A 19 -0.03 -1.17 -14.47
C ASN A 19 1.35 -0.90 -13.84
N GLN A 20 1.64 -1.44 -12.66
CA GLN A 20 2.93 -1.32 -11.97
C GLN A 20 3.49 -2.69 -11.61
N LEU A 21 4.75 -2.94 -11.92
CA LEU A 21 5.43 -4.22 -11.75
C LEU A 21 6.64 -4.12 -10.81
N PHE A 22 7.48 -3.10 -10.97
CA PHE A 22 8.79 -3.06 -10.33
C PHE A 22 8.73 -3.15 -8.81
N TYR A 23 7.89 -2.33 -8.17
CA TYR A 23 7.72 -2.35 -6.72
C TYR A 23 6.82 -3.49 -6.23
N LEU A 24 5.81 -3.86 -7.03
CA LEU A 24 4.95 -5.01 -6.73
C LEU A 24 5.78 -6.29 -6.61
N LYS A 25 6.70 -6.51 -7.53
CA LYS A 25 7.62 -7.65 -7.53
C LYS A 25 8.51 -7.64 -6.29
N GLN A 26 9.01 -6.48 -5.87
CA GLN A 26 9.80 -6.36 -4.64
C GLN A 26 8.98 -6.67 -3.39
N MET A 27 7.76 -6.14 -3.28
CA MET A 27 6.86 -6.43 -2.17
C MET A 27 6.53 -7.93 -2.09
N ILE A 28 6.16 -8.56 -3.22
CA ILE A 28 5.86 -10.01 -3.25
C ILE A 28 7.08 -10.82 -2.85
N ASN A 29 8.26 -10.48 -3.36
CA ASN A 29 9.51 -11.15 -3.01
C ASN A 29 9.82 -11.03 -1.51
N PHE A 30 9.64 -9.84 -0.93
CA PHE A 30 9.81 -9.60 0.51
C PHE A 30 8.85 -10.48 1.32
N LEU A 31 7.55 -10.48 0.98
CA LEU A 31 6.54 -11.28 1.66
C LEU A 31 6.84 -12.79 1.58
N LYS A 32 7.19 -13.30 0.39
CA LYS A 32 7.53 -14.72 0.19
C LYS A 32 8.79 -15.12 0.95
N LYS A 33 9.86 -14.30 0.88
CA LYS A 33 11.11 -14.50 1.63
C LYS A 33 10.85 -14.62 3.13
N HIS A 34 9.90 -13.84 3.65
CA HIS A 34 9.53 -13.84 5.06
C HIS A 34 8.37 -14.78 5.41
N LYS A 35 8.00 -15.70 4.51
CA LYS A 35 7.03 -16.78 4.72
C LYS A 35 5.59 -16.30 4.99
N TYR A 36 5.22 -15.13 4.48
CA TYR A 36 3.82 -14.73 4.37
C TYR A 36 3.15 -15.56 3.27
N LYS A 37 2.02 -16.20 3.58
CA LYS A 37 1.45 -17.25 2.72
C LYS A 37 0.20 -16.83 1.96
N ASN A 38 -0.49 -15.80 2.45
CA ASN A 38 -1.81 -15.42 1.94
C ASN A 38 -1.71 -14.07 1.23
N ILE A 39 -1.08 -14.09 0.04
CA ILE A 39 -0.91 -12.91 -0.81
C ILE A 39 -1.99 -12.93 -1.87
N ILE A 40 -2.76 -11.85 -1.94
CA ILE A 40 -3.86 -11.66 -2.88
C ILE A 40 -3.56 -10.41 -3.70
N ILE A 41 -3.67 -10.52 -5.02
CA ILE A 41 -3.63 -9.38 -5.93
C ILE A 41 -5.04 -9.17 -6.47
N ILE A 42 -5.54 -7.94 -6.38
CA ILE A 42 -6.71 -7.48 -7.12
C ILE A 42 -6.14 -6.64 -8.27
N ASP A 43 -6.16 -7.20 -9.47
CA ASP A 43 -5.71 -6.49 -10.66
C ASP A 43 -6.87 -5.66 -11.22
N ASN A 44 -6.75 -4.34 -11.10
CA ASN A 44 -7.72 -3.33 -11.54
C ASN A 44 -7.70 -3.13 -13.07
N ASN A 45 -7.76 -4.23 -13.83
CA ASN A 45 -7.75 -4.24 -15.29
C ASN A 45 -6.45 -3.66 -15.88
N SER A 46 -5.30 -4.22 -15.49
CA SER A 46 -4.02 -3.80 -16.05
C SER A 46 -3.89 -4.19 -17.52
N THR A 47 -3.21 -3.34 -18.29
CA THR A 47 -2.86 -3.53 -19.70
C THR A 47 -1.36 -3.50 -19.96
N TYR A 48 -0.54 -3.30 -18.92
CA TYR A 48 0.91 -3.34 -19.03
C TYR A 48 1.41 -4.78 -19.21
N GLN A 49 1.80 -5.15 -20.43
CA GLN A 49 2.15 -6.54 -20.77
C GLN A 49 3.19 -7.19 -19.85
N PRO A 50 4.31 -6.52 -19.46
CA PRO A 50 5.28 -7.13 -18.55
C PRO A 50 4.70 -7.49 -17.17
N LEU A 51 3.69 -6.74 -16.69
CA LEU A 51 2.99 -7.08 -15.45
C LEU A 51 2.12 -8.32 -15.63
N LEU A 52 1.40 -8.41 -16.76
CA LEU A 52 0.57 -9.57 -17.09
C LEU A 52 1.42 -10.84 -17.24
N ASP A 53 2.54 -10.76 -17.95
CA ASP A 53 3.49 -11.87 -18.07
C ASP A 53 4.01 -12.29 -16.69
N TYR A 54 4.31 -11.33 -15.81
CA TYR A 54 4.74 -11.63 -14.45
C TYR A 54 3.65 -12.33 -13.63
N PHE A 55 2.37 -11.96 -13.76
CA PHE A 55 1.27 -12.65 -13.09
C PHE A 55 1.23 -14.13 -13.42
N ASP A 56 1.41 -14.48 -14.70
CA ASP A 56 1.43 -15.87 -15.14
C ASP A 56 2.59 -16.65 -14.51
N THR A 57 3.71 -15.99 -14.17
CA THR A 57 4.83 -16.66 -13.47
C THR A 57 4.59 -16.93 -11.98
N ILE A 58 3.65 -16.22 -11.33
CA ILE A 58 3.46 -16.28 -9.86
C ILE A 58 2.11 -16.84 -9.42
N GLU A 59 1.16 -17.05 -10.33
CA GLU A 59 -0.22 -17.47 -10.03
C GLU A 59 -0.31 -18.78 -9.22
N SER A 60 0.70 -19.65 -9.31
CA SER A 60 0.79 -20.88 -8.50
C SER A 60 1.06 -20.62 -7.01
N THR A 61 1.50 -19.42 -6.65
CA THR A 61 1.90 -19.04 -5.28
C THR A 61 1.19 -17.81 -4.72
N VAL A 62 0.46 -17.08 -5.56
CA VAL A 62 -0.25 -15.85 -5.22
C VAL A 62 -1.64 -15.94 -5.82
N THR A 63 -2.67 -15.55 -5.06
CA THR A 63 -4.04 -15.52 -5.60
C THR A 63 -4.24 -14.23 -6.39
N ILE A 64 -4.65 -14.32 -7.65
CA ILE A 64 -4.86 -13.14 -8.51
C ILE A 64 -6.33 -13.07 -8.92
N HIS A 65 -6.97 -11.92 -8.66
CA HIS A 65 -8.31 -11.58 -9.14
C HIS A 65 -8.17 -10.54 -10.23
N LYS A 66 -8.24 -10.97 -11.51
CA LYS A 66 -8.25 -10.07 -12.67
C LYS A 66 -9.65 -9.49 -12.85
N LEU A 67 -9.78 -8.16 -12.80
CA LEU A 67 -11.04 -7.46 -13.02
C LEU A 67 -11.14 -6.99 -14.47
N ASN A 68 -12.38 -6.80 -14.94
CA ASN A 68 -12.66 -6.35 -16.31
C ASN A 68 -12.67 -4.81 -16.45
N GLU A 69 -12.57 -4.09 -15.34
CA GLU A 69 -12.53 -2.63 -15.31
C GLU A 69 -11.70 -2.13 -14.11
N ASN A 70 -11.25 -0.87 -14.18
CA ASN A 70 -10.53 -0.23 -13.08
C ASN A 70 -11.53 0.40 -12.10
N LEU A 71 -11.72 -0.23 -10.93
CA LEU A 71 -12.65 0.22 -9.89
C LEU A 71 -12.04 1.19 -8.86
N GLY A 72 -10.79 1.60 -9.07
CA GLY A 72 -10.02 2.50 -8.21
C GLY A 72 -9.52 1.85 -6.91
N HIS A 73 -8.92 2.66 -6.04
CA HIS A 73 -8.27 2.23 -4.80
C HIS A 73 -9.26 1.67 -3.74
N LEU A 74 -10.56 1.93 -3.88
CA LEU A 74 -11.60 1.37 -3.00
C LEU A 74 -12.16 0.02 -3.47
N VAL A 75 -11.57 -0.59 -4.52
CA VAL A 75 -12.09 -1.79 -5.17
C VAL A 75 -12.39 -2.94 -4.19
N PHE A 76 -11.55 -3.12 -3.17
CA PHE A 76 -11.73 -4.21 -2.21
C PHE A 76 -13.06 -4.08 -1.43
N TRP A 77 -13.44 -2.87 -1.02
CA TRP A 77 -14.70 -2.63 -0.31
C TRP A 77 -15.90 -2.58 -1.25
N LYS A 78 -15.72 -2.16 -2.50
CA LYS A 78 -16.79 -2.14 -3.52
C LYS A 78 -17.14 -3.54 -4.01
N ASN A 79 -16.16 -4.44 -4.13
CA ASN A 79 -16.38 -5.81 -4.54
C ASN A 79 -16.84 -6.68 -3.35
N LYS A 80 -18.17 -6.84 -3.21
CA LYS A 80 -18.79 -7.57 -2.09
C LYS A 80 -18.32 -9.02 -1.95
N GLU A 81 -18.00 -9.69 -3.05
CA GLU A 81 -17.55 -11.08 -3.02
C GLU A 81 -16.14 -11.18 -2.43
N LEU A 82 -15.20 -10.37 -2.92
CA LEU A 82 -13.84 -10.31 -2.40
C LEU A 82 -13.82 -9.82 -0.95
N PHE A 83 -14.62 -8.80 -0.64
CA PHE A 83 -14.75 -8.30 0.72
C PHE A 83 -15.20 -9.41 1.67
N LYS A 84 -16.33 -10.08 1.38
CA LYS A 84 -16.85 -11.18 2.20
C LYS A 84 -15.83 -12.33 2.35
N LYS A 85 -15.07 -12.62 1.29
CA LYS A 85 -14.08 -13.70 1.27
C LYS A 85 -12.89 -13.43 2.20
N TYR A 86 -12.37 -12.20 2.24
CA TYR A 86 -11.12 -11.90 2.93
C TYR A 86 -11.27 -11.10 4.22
N SER A 87 -12.41 -10.42 4.46
CA SER A 87 -12.58 -9.51 5.60
C SER A 87 -13.09 -10.17 6.88
N ASN A 88 -13.36 -11.49 6.91
CA ASN A 88 -13.99 -12.12 8.08
C ASN A 88 -13.13 -11.99 9.36
N GLY A 89 -11.81 -12.01 9.23
CA GLY A 89 -10.82 -11.69 10.27
C GLY A 89 -9.95 -10.50 9.87
N TYR A 90 -8.81 -10.31 10.54
CA TYR A 90 -7.88 -9.23 10.17
C TYR A 90 -7.40 -9.42 8.72
N TYR A 91 -7.20 -8.31 8.03
CA TYR A 91 -6.70 -8.29 6.65
C TYR A 91 -5.83 -7.06 6.43
N VAL A 92 -4.89 -7.13 5.49
CA VAL A 92 -4.08 -5.99 5.05
C VAL A 92 -4.60 -5.50 3.71
N ILE A 93 -4.65 -4.18 3.54
CA ILE A 93 -4.79 -3.52 2.23
C ILE A 93 -3.52 -2.71 1.96
N THR A 94 -3.06 -2.74 0.71
CA THR A 94 -1.92 -1.95 0.24
C THR A 94 -2.02 -1.63 -1.24
N ASP A 95 -1.48 -0.48 -1.63
CA ASP A 95 -1.06 -0.15 -3.00
C ASP A 95 0.13 -1.02 -3.45
N PRO A 96 0.39 -1.15 -4.76
CA PRO A 96 1.38 -2.09 -5.29
C PRO A 96 2.81 -1.59 -5.13
N ASP A 97 3.02 -0.33 -4.75
CA ASP A 97 4.31 0.33 -4.64
C ASP A 97 4.72 0.69 -3.21
N ILE A 98 4.05 0.13 -2.19
CA ILE A 98 4.45 0.27 -0.80
C ILE A 98 5.30 -0.93 -0.38
N VAL A 99 6.61 -0.73 -0.30
CA VAL A 99 7.58 -1.80 -0.06
C VAL A 99 8.23 -1.63 1.31
N PRO A 100 8.14 -2.61 2.23
CA PRO A 100 8.85 -2.55 3.51
C PRO A 100 10.35 -2.26 3.32
N VAL A 101 10.94 -1.46 4.22
CA VAL A 101 12.38 -1.18 4.16
C VAL A 101 13.19 -2.46 4.40
N GLU A 102 14.42 -2.52 3.88
CA GLU A 102 15.25 -3.74 3.90
C GLU A 102 15.47 -4.30 5.32
N ASN A 103 15.60 -3.41 6.31
CA ASN A 103 15.77 -3.73 7.72
C ASN A 103 14.44 -3.83 8.50
N CYS A 104 13.29 -3.81 7.83
CA CYS A 104 11.99 -3.93 8.48
C CYS A 104 11.87 -5.31 9.16
N PRO A 105 11.53 -5.38 10.46
CA PRO A 105 11.39 -6.65 11.13
C PRO A 105 10.29 -7.51 10.51
N THR A 106 10.57 -8.81 10.40
CA THR A 106 9.74 -9.76 9.64
C THR A 106 8.40 -10.10 10.28
N ASP A 107 8.14 -9.60 11.48
CA ASP A 107 6.91 -9.75 12.24
C ASP A 107 6.04 -8.48 12.22
N PHE A 108 6.29 -7.55 11.29
CA PHE A 108 5.56 -6.28 11.18
C PHE A 108 4.03 -6.40 11.22
N VAL A 109 3.43 -7.41 10.56
CA VAL A 109 1.98 -7.64 10.64
C VAL A 109 1.53 -8.03 12.07
N LEU A 110 2.33 -8.82 12.79
CA LEU A 110 2.07 -9.12 14.20
C LEU A 110 2.19 -7.86 15.06
N HIS A 111 3.18 -7.02 14.77
CA HIS A 111 3.35 -5.73 15.44
C HIS A 111 2.13 -4.83 15.23
N PHE A 112 1.64 -4.69 13.99
CA PHE A 112 0.42 -3.94 13.68
C PHE A 112 -0.78 -4.48 14.44
N LYS A 113 -0.96 -5.80 14.45
CA LYS A 113 -2.05 -6.46 15.16
C LYS A 113 -2.02 -6.15 16.66
N LYS A 114 -0.84 -6.24 17.30
CA LYS A 114 -0.69 -5.93 18.74
C LYS A 114 -1.08 -4.49 19.07
N ILE A 115 -0.74 -3.54 18.21
CA ILE A 115 -1.16 -2.13 18.36
C ILE A 115 -2.68 -2.02 18.17
N LEU A 116 -3.22 -2.59 17.10
CA LEU A 116 -4.63 -2.47 16.75
C LEU A 116 -5.55 -3.12 17.81
N ASP A 117 -5.14 -4.24 18.39
CA ASP A 117 -5.86 -4.94 19.46
C ASP A 117 -5.95 -4.13 20.76
N ARG A 118 -5.01 -3.21 21.00
CA ARG A 118 -5.00 -2.32 22.18
C ARG A 118 -5.78 -1.02 21.95
N ASN A 119 -6.21 -0.76 20.71
CA ASN A 119 -6.79 0.52 20.31
C ASN A 119 -8.19 0.31 19.71
N ASP A 120 -9.22 0.32 20.56
CA ASP A 120 -10.61 0.06 20.12
C ASP A 120 -11.14 1.10 19.13
N LYS A 121 -10.72 2.37 19.28
CA LYS A 121 -11.18 3.48 18.44
C LYS A 121 -10.50 3.57 17.07
N ILE A 122 -9.41 2.81 16.85
CA ILE A 122 -8.65 2.82 15.60
C ILE A 122 -9.08 1.66 14.72
N ILE A 123 -9.22 1.91 13.42
CA ILE A 123 -9.68 0.91 12.44
C ILE A 123 -8.52 0.18 11.76
N LYS A 124 -7.36 0.84 11.65
CA LYS A 124 -6.18 0.30 10.97
C LYS A 124 -4.85 0.80 11.54
N VAL A 125 -3.83 -0.05 11.42
CA VAL A 125 -2.44 0.26 11.77
C VAL A 125 -1.55 -0.09 10.58
N GLY A 126 -0.65 0.79 10.19
CA GLY A 126 0.23 0.55 9.03
C GLY A 126 1.62 1.13 9.19
N PHE A 127 2.38 1.08 8.10
CA PHE A 127 3.72 1.65 8.04
C PHE A 127 3.69 3.17 8.08
N SER A 128 4.67 3.77 8.75
CA SER A 128 5.13 5.10 8.36
C SER A 128 5.96 5.01 7.09
N LEU A 129 5.93 6.05 6.26
CA LEU A 129 6.69 6.08 5.01
C LEU A 129 8.02 6.79 5.21
N LYS A 130 9.08 6.18 4.69
CA LYS A 130 10.43 6.69 4.78
C LYS A 130 10.60 7.90 3.86
N ILE A 131 10.97 9.05 4.44
CA ILE A 131 11.10 10.34 3.74
C ILE A 131 12.55 10.81 3.60
N ASP A 132 13.46 10.24 4.39
CA ASP A 132 14.87 10.67 4.46
C ASP A 132 15.73 10.14 3.30
N ASN A 133 15.17 9.30 2.41
CA ASN A 133 15.88 8.66 1.30
C ASN A 133 15.21 8.87 -0.08
N ILE A 134 14.32 9.86 -0.20
CA ILE A 134 13.75 10.28 -1.47
C ILE A 134 14.86 10.92 -2.32
N PRO A 135 15.08 10.48 -3.58
CA PRO A 135 16.19 10.94 -4.40
C PRO A 135 16.04 12.40 -4.83
N GLU A 136 17.14 13.12 -4.97
CA GLU A 136 17.18 14.50 -5.47
C GLU A 136 16.70 14.62 -6.93
N SER A 137 16.75 13.53 -7.69
CA SER A 137 16.21 13.46 -9.04
C SER A 137 14.69 13.63 -9.11
N ASN A 138 13.97 13.46 -7.99
CA ASN A 138 12.54 13.70 -7.94
C ASN A 138 12.29 15.22 -7.82
N PRO A 139 11.70 15.88 -8.84
CA PRO A 139 11.47 17.32 -8.81
C PRO A 139 10.51 17.75 -7.69
N ASN A 140 9.64 16.86 -7.23
CA ASN A 140 8.67 17.12 -6.17
C ASN A 140 9.17 16.65 -4.78
N ARG A 141 10.45 16.27 -4.63
CA ARG A 141 11.03 15.77 -3.38
C ARG A 141 10.67 16.62 -2.16
N HIS A 142 10.85 17.94 -2.26
CA HIS A 142 10.57 18.85 -1.14
C HIS A 142 9.09 18.84 -0.74
N LYS A 143 8.18 18.85 -1.73
CA LYS A 143 6.73 18.77 -1.49
C LYS A 143 6.33 17.45 -0.82
N VAL A 144 6.92 16.32 -1.27
CA VAL A 144 6.68 15.00 -0.66
C VAL A 144 7.13 14.99 0.80
N ILE A 145 8.34 15.46 1.09
CA ILE A 145 8.87 15.52 2.46
C ILE A 145 8.01 16.43 3.33
N GLU A 146 7.66 17.62 2.83
CA GLU A 146 6.85 18.60 3.56
C GLU A 146 5.45 18.08 3.88
N TRP A 147 4.83 17.36 2.94
CA TRP A 147 3.54 16.72 3.15
C TRP A 147 3.64 15.60 4.18
N GLU A 148 4.59 14.69 3.99
CA GLU A 148 4.66 13.46 4.77
C GLU A 148 5.18 13.68 6.20
N GLN A 149 5.99 14.73 6.45
CA GLN A 149 6.52 15.04 7.79
C GLN A 149 5.41 15.27 8.84
N GLN A 150 4.21 15.67 8.43
CA GLN A 150 3.10 15.90 9.36
C GLN A 150 2.71 14.63 10.10
N PHE A 151 2.86 13.47 9.45
CA PHE A 151 2.52 12.16 10.01
C PHE A 151 3.55 11.66 11.04
N TRP A 152 4.66 12.39 11.21
CA TRP A 152 5.73 12.10 12.17
C TRP A 152 5.66 12.95 13.45
N LYS A 153 4.59 13.71 13.67
CA LYS A 153 4.50 14.69 14.77
C LYS A 153 3.81 14.13 16.03
N ASN A 154 2.64 13.50 15.88
CA ASN A 154 1.77 13.18 17.01
C ASN A 154 2.03 11.76 17.53
N LYS A 155 2.90 11.62 18.55
CA LYS A 155 3.24 10.31 19.11
C LYS A 155 2.16 9.75 20.05
N THR A 156 1.95 8.43 20.00
CA THR A 156 1.25 7.65 21.03
C THR A 156 2.18 7.40 22.22
N ILE A 157 1.60 6.97 23.34
CA ILE A 157 2.37 6.58 24.54
C ILE A 157 3.39 5.46 24.25
N ASP A 158 3.07 4.58 23.29
CA ASP A 158 3.92 3.46 22.85
C ASP A 158 4.95 3.87 21.78
N GLY A 159 5.08 5.18 21.48
CA GLY A 159 6.08 5.73 20.56
C GLY A 159 5.70 5.72 19.08
N ASN A 160 4.55 5.14 18.70
CA ASN A 160 4.00 5.16 17.34
C ASN A 160 3.33 6.52 17.03
N TYR A 161 2.74 6.70 15.84
CA TYR A 161 2.18 7.98 15.42
C TYR A 161 0.67 7.91 15.16
N ILE A 162 -0.11 8.84 15.71
CA ILE A 162 -1.51 9.03 15.35
C ILE A 162 -1.53 9.90 14.10
N ALA A 163 -1.79 9.26 12.96
CA ALA A 163 -1.69 9.88 11.66
C ALA A 163 -2.54 9.13 10.63
N ASP A 164 -3.03 9.89 9.66
CA ASP A 164 -3.90 9.35 8.63
C ASP A 164 -3.15 8.40 7.69
N ILE A 165 -3.80 7.32 7.29
CA ILE A 165 -3.33 6.37 6.27
C ILE A 165 -4.45 6.25 5.23
N ASP A 166 -4.14 6.27 3.94
CA ASP A 166 -5.09 5.93 2.87
C ASP A 166 -5.05 4.42 2.59
N THR A 167 -4.64 4.01 1.38
CA THR A 167 -4.34 2.65 0.95
C THR A 167 -2.86 2.28 1.09
N THR A 168 -2.08 3.08 1.83
CA THR A 168 -0.75 2.65 2.30
C THR A 168 -0.87 1.38 3.13
N PHE A 169 0.09 0.45 2.97
CA PHE A 169 0.10 -0.86 3.62
C PHE A 169 -0.32 -0.78 5.10
N ALA A 170 -1.51 -1.28 5.40
CA ALA A 170 -2.11 -1.24 6.73
C ALA A 170 -2.95 -2.47 7.01
N LEU A 171 -2.91 -2.93 8.26
CA LEU A 171 -3.76 -3.96 8.81
C LEU A 171 -5.07 -3.36 9.31
N TYR A 172 -6.20 -3.93 8.88
CA TYR A 172 -7.55 -3.52 9.21
C TYR A 172 -8.22 -4.51 10.16
N LYS A 173 -9.16 -3.99 10.96
CA LYS A 173 -10.04 -4.82 11.79
C LYS A 173 -10.98 -5.68 10.93
N PRO A 174 -11.39 -6.86 11.45
CA PRO A 174 -12.38 -7.71 10.79
C PRO A 174 -13.63 -6.95 10.37
N LYS A 175 -14.10 -7.21 9.15
CA LYS A 175 -15.35 -6.72 8.57
C LYS A 175 -15.50 -5.20 8.58
N TYR A 176 -14.39 -4.45 8.66
CA TYR A 176 -14.46 -3.00 8.49
C TYR A 176 -14.96 -2.66 7.08
N GLU A 177 -16.14 -2.06 7.01
CA GLU A 177 -16.71 -1.49 5.79
C GLU A 177 -16.26 -0.03 5.63
N TYR A 178 -16.01 0.38 4.39
CA TYR A 178 -15.55 1.73 4.07
C TYR A 178 -16.54 2.78 4.57
N LYS A 179 -16.03 3.74 5.35
CA LYS A 179 -16.74 4.93 5.82
C LYS A 179 -15.82 6.13 5.72
N GLU A 180 -16.08 7.00 4.75
CA GLU A 180 -15.23 8.14 4.40
C GLU A 180 -14.78 8.98 5.62
N GLN A 181 -15.68 9.26 6.57
CA GLN A 181 -15.41 10.13 7.72
C GLN A 181 -14.36 9.58 8.70
N VAL A 182 -14.08 8.28 8.65
CA VAL A 182 -13.14 7.61 9.56
C VAL A 182 -12.11 6.78 8.83
N PHE A 183 -12.18 6.71 7.50
CA PHE A 183 -11.37 5.82 6.69
C PHE A 183 -9.87 6.09 6.85
N TYR A 184 -9.49 7.36 6.96
CA TYR A 184 -8.09 7.75 7.08
C TYR A 184 -7.52 7.50 8.49
N LYS A 185 -8.36 7.51 9.53
CA LYS A 185 -7.92 7.46 10.93
C LYS A 185 -7.15 6.19 11.23
N ALA A 186 -5.87 6.33 11.53
CA ALA A 186 -4.96 5.20 11.74
C ALA A 186 -3.90 5.49 12.80
N ILE A 187 -3.13 4.45 13.10
CA ILE A 187 -1.81 4.59 13.72
C ILE A 187 -0.75 4.15 12.71
N ARG A 188 0.27 4.97 12.52
CA ARG A 188 1.47 4.64 11.77
C ARG A 188 2.59 4.22 12.72
N THR A 189 3.39 3.26 12.30
CA THR A 189 4.41 2.64 13.16
C THR A 189 5.74 3.39 13.13
N ASP A 190 6.45 3.42 14.26
CA ASP A 190 7.79 4.04 14.33
C ASP A 190 8.88 3.07 13.79
N LYS A 191 10.09 3.59 13.60
CA LYS A 191 11.27 2.80 13.28
C LYS A 191 11.43 1.62 14.25
N PRO A 192 11.80 0.42 13.76
CA PRO A 192 12.24 0.10 12.39
C PRO A 192 11.10 -0.38 11.45
N TYR A 193 9.82 -0.21 11.81
CA TYR A 193 8.69 -0.64 10.99
C TYR A 193 8.29 0.47 10.00
N GLU A 194 9.01 0.55 8.89
CA GLU A 194 8.77 1.55 7.83
C GLU A 194 8.62 0.90 6.46
N ALA A 195 8.05 1.65 5.51
CA ALA A 195 8.01 1.30 4.10
C ALA A 195 8.48 2.46 3.21
N LYS A 196 8.92 2.13 2.00
CA LYS A 196 9.15 3.05 0.90
C LYS A 196 7.87 3.15 0.07
N HIS A 197 7.58 4.33 -0.47
CA HIS A 197 6.56 4.53 -1.48
C HIS A 197 7.23 4.70 -2.84
N GLY A 198 7.03 3.76 -3.75
CA GLY A 198 7.74 3.64 -5.01
C GLY A 198 7.55 4.84 -5.93
N GLY A 199 6.35 5.44 -5.95
CA GLY A 199 6.04 6.67 -6.67
C GLY A 199 6.92 7.88 -6.32
N TRP A 200 7.69 7.85 -5.24
CA TRP A 200 8.60 8.93 -4.86
C TRP A 200 10.01 8.80 -5.46
N TYR A 201 10.35 7.66 -6.04
CA TYR A 201 11.68 7.38 -6.57
C TYR A 201 11.67 7.58 -8.09
N LEU A 202 11.68 8.85 -8.49
CA LEU A 202 11.56 9.27 -9.88
C LEU A 202 12.81 10.04 -10.32
N ASP A 203 13.16 9.87 -11.58
CA ASP A 203 14.04 10.76 -12.32
C ASP A 203 13.31 11.12 -13.63
N VAL A 204 12.76 12.33 -13.71
CA VAL A 204 11.95 12.77 -14.85
C VAL A 204 12.75 12.77 -16.15
N LYS A 205 14.07 12.96 -16.07
CA LYS A 205 14.95 12.92 -17.24
C LYS A 205 15.21 11.49 -17.73
N ASN A 206 14.99 10.49 -16.87
CA ASN A 206 15.33 9.09 -17.11
C ASN A 206 14.21 8.14 -16.66
N LEU A 207 12.96 8.43 -17.02
CA LEU A 207 11.84 7.56 -16.68
C LEU A 207 12.00 6.18 -17.33
N THR A 208 11.71 5.13 -16.55
CA THR A 208 11.61 3.76 -17.06
C THR A 208 10.40 3.59 -17.96
N GLU A 209 10.40 2.55 -18.80
CA GLU A 209 9.25 2.24 -19.67
C GLU A 209 7.96 1.95 -18.86
N GLU A 210 8.08 1.31 -17.70
CA GLU A 210 6.97 1.11 -16.77
C GLU A 210 6.40 2.46 -16.29
N GLN A 211 7.25 3.37 -15.82
CA GLN A 211 6.80 4.67 -15.32
C GLN A 211 6.13 5.50 -16.42
N LYS A 212 6.71 5.53 -17.63
CA LYS A 212 6.09 6.20 -18.80
C LYS A 212 4.70 5.63 -19.10
N PHE A 213 4.58 4.31 -19.12
CA PHE A 213 3.31 3.62 -19.38
C PHE A 213 2.28 3.90 -18.27
N TYR A 214 2.70 3.81 -17.01
CA TYR A 214 1.83 4.08 -15.87
C TYR A 214 1.33 5.53 -15.89
N PHE A 215 2.19 6.53 -16.06
CA PHE A 215 1.77 7.94 -16.09
C PHE A 215 0.89 8.30 -17.30
N ALA A 216 0.95 7.52 -18.37
CA ALA A 216 0.06 7.68 -19.53
C ALA A 216 -1.33 7.05 -19.31
N THR A 217 -1.48 6.12 -18.35
CA THR A 217 -2.70 5.32 -18.17
C THR A 217 -3.35 5.48 -16.80
N CYS A 218 -2.65 6.04 -15.81
CA CYS A 218 -3.17 6.29 -14.48
C CYS A 218 -4.20 7.42 -14.48
N ASN A 219 -5.14 7.36 -13.54
CA ASN A 219 -6.15 8.39 -13.32
C ASN A 219 -5.80 9.26 -12.09
N GLU A 220 -6.75 10.11 -11.69
CA GLU A 220 -6.60 11.08 -10.60
C GLU A 220 -6.35 10.45 -9.22
N SER A 221 -6.58 9.15 -9.05
CA SER A 221 -6.24 8.45 -7.80
C SER A 221 -4.73 8.33 -7.56
N SER A 222 -3.89 8.63 -8.55
CA SER A 222 -2.43 8.63 -8.40
C SER A 222 -1.93 10.00 -7.91
N SER A 223 -1.88 10.19 -6.58
CA SER A 223 -1.60 11.49 -5.95
C SER A 223 -0.26 12.12 -6.33
N TRP A 224 0.72 11.31 -6.76
CA TRP A 224 2.08 11.76 -7.12
C TRP A 224 2.40 11.55 -8.61
N SER A 225 1.37 11.36 -9.45
CA SER A 225 1.56 11.30 -10.90
C SER A 225 2.02 12.65 -11.45
N ILE A 226 2.93 12.61 -12.42
CA ILE A 226 3.54 13.80 -13.02
C ILE A 226 3.20 13.94 -14.50
N ASP A 227 3.22 15.17 -15.01
CA ASP A 227 3.14 15.50 -16.44
C ASP A 227 4.52 15.39 -17.13
N LYS A 228 4.58 15.86 -18.38
CA LYS A 228 5.82 15.76 -19.18
C LYS A 228 6.90 16.71 -18.68
N GLU A 229 6.48 17.77 -18.01
CA GLU A 229 7.31 18.82 -17.42
C GLU A 229 7.81 18.42 -16.01
N GLY A 230 7.19 17.41 -15.39
CA GLY A 230 7.53 16.91 -14.06
C GLY A 230 6.68 17.52 -12.93
N ASP A 231 5.66 18.30 -13.30
CA ASP A 231 4.70 18.87 -12.38
C ASP A 231 3.63 17.84 -12.01
N ILE A 232 3.10 17.93 -10.79
CA ILE A 232 2.08 16.99 -10.31
C ILE A 232 0.78 17.23 -11.09
N LYS A 233 0.30 16.21 -11.83
CA LYS A 233 -0.91 16.30 -12.67
C LYS A 233 -2.16 16.60 -11.87
N ASN A 234 -2.28 15.92 -10.74
CA ASN A 234 -3.43 16.07 -9.87
C ASN A 234 -3.16 17.27 -8.97
N LYS A 235 -3.99 18.32 -9.08
CA LYS A 235 -4.10 19.27 -7.98
C LYS A 235 -4.47 18.42 -6.78
N ILE A 236 -3.52 18.23 -5.88
CA ILE A 236 -3.85 17.62 -4.61
C ILE A 236 -4.90 18.57 -4.03
N LEU A 237 -6.14 18.08 -3.93
CA LEU A 237 -7.29 18.85 -3.46
C LEU A 237 -7.05 19.08 -1.97
N TYR A 238 -6.19 20.05 -1.68
CA TYR A 238 -5.92 20.55 -0.35
C TYR A 238 -6.98 21.61 -0.04
N ASN A 239 -8.12 21.16 0.48
CA ASN A 239 -8.99 22.00 1.31
C ASN A 239 -9.16 21.29 2.66
#